data_AF-A0A924HRY3-F1
#
_entry.id   AF-A0A924HRY3-F1
#
_cell.length_a   1.000
_cell.length_b   1.000
_cell.length_c   1.000
_cell.angle_alpha   90.00
_cell.angle_beta   90.00
_cell.angle_gamma   90.00
#
_symmetry.space_group_name_H-M   'P 1'
#
loop_
_entity.id
_entity.type
_entity.pdbx_description
1 polymer ?
#
loop_
_entity_poly.entity_id
_entity_poly.type
_entity_poly.pdbx_seq_one_letter_code
_entity_poly.pdbx_strand_id
1 'polypeptide(L)'
;MKTPSSLLSKLIAAVASLALLWLAFSIYARGEPLWAVALLAFGGISLYIYLSATTLAWRYLFPGVAAMLIFVAFPLVYTIQIGFTNYSSNNLLTE
;
A
#
# COMPACT_ATOMS: atom_id res chain seq x y z
N MET A 1 -11.08 -0.96 32.94
CA MET A 1 -11.99 -0.34 31.96
C MET A 1 -12.42 -1.39 30.95
N LYS A 2 -13.68 -1.81 30.98
CA LYS A 2 -14.25 -2.74 29.97
C LYS A 2 -14.51 -1.93 28.70
N THR A 3 -13.70 -2.12 27.67
CA THR A 3 -13.90 -1.49 26.36
C THR A 3 -15.22 -1.98 25.75
N PRO A 4 -16.14 -1.09 25.35
CA PRO A 4 -17.35 -1.51 24.67
C PRO A 4 -17.03 -2.04 23.27
N SER A 5 -17.61 -3.20 22.94
CA SER A 5 -17.72 -3.85 21.61
C SER A 5 -16.43 -4.33 20.90
N SER A 6 -15.84 -5.42 21.40
CA SER A 6 -14.82 -6.20 20.64
C SER A 6 -15.35 -6.72 19.30
N LEU A 7 -16.66 -6.81 19.12
CA LEU A 7 -17.32 -7.24 17.89
C LEU A 7 -17.22 -6.19 16.79
N LEU A 8 -17.45 -4.90 17.11
CA LEU A 8 -17.38 -3.82 16.12
C LEU A 8 -15.97 -3.71 15.52
N SER A 9 -14.93 -3.74 16.35
CA SER A 9 -13.54 -3.69 15.88
C SER A 9 -13.19 -4.88 14.99
N LYS A 10 -13.68 -6.07 15.31
CA LYS A 10 -13.50 -7.27 14.47
C LYS A 10 -14.26 -7.15 13.15
N LEU A 11 -15.48 -6.60 13.15
CA LEU A 11 -16.25 -6.36 11.94
C LEU A 11 -15.54 -5.34 11.03
N ILE A 12 -15.04 -4.24 11.58
CA ILE A 12 -14.27 -3.25 10.82
C ILE A 12 -13.02 -3.90 10.22
N ALA A 13 -12.29 -4.70 10.99
CA ALA A 13 -11.11 -5.43 10.51
C ALA A 13 -11.45 -6.41 9.38
N ALA A 14 -12.55 -7.16 9.51
CA ALA A 14 -13.01 -8.10 8.50
C ALA A 14 -13.42 -7.38 7.21
N VAL A 15 -14.21 -6.30 7.31
CA VAL A 15 -14.62 -5.48 6.16
C VAL A 15 -13.40 -4.86 5.47
N ALA A 16 -12.46 -4.29 6.23
CA ALA A 16 -11.23 -3.72 5.68
C ALA A 16 -10.37 -4.77 4.95
N SER A 17 -10.26 -5.98 5.52
CA SER A 17 -9.53 -7.09 4.91
C SER A 17 -10.20 -7.58 3.62
N LEU A 18 -11.53 -7.74 3.63
CA LEU A 18 -12.29 -8.10 2.43
C LEU A 18 -12.20 -7.03 1.34
N ALA A 19 -12.28 -5.75 1.72
CA ALA A 19 -12.12 -4.64 0.79
C ALA A 19 -10.71 -4.64 0.16
N LEU A 20 -9.66 -4.88 0.95
CA LEU A 20 -8.29 -4.99 0.45
C LEU A 20 -8.15 -6.14 -0.56
N LEU A 21 -8.65 -7.33 -0.22
CA LEU A 21 -8.59 -8.50 -1.10
C LEU A 21 -9.39 -8.28 -2.39
N TRP A 22 -10.58 -7.69 -2.28
CA TRP A 22 -11.41 -7.37 -3.44
C TRP A 22 -10.73 -6.33 -4.36
N LEU A 23 -10.13 -5.28 -3.80
CA LEU A 23 -9.37 -4.30 -4.59
C LEU A 23 -8.14 -4.93 -5.26
N ALA A 24 -7.35 -5.70 -4.52
CA ALA A 24 -6.17 -6.37 -5.07
C ALA A 24 -6.55 -7.32 -6.21
N PHE A 25 -7.60 -8.12 -6.03
CA PHE A 25 -8.13 -8.99 -7.07
C PHE A 25 -8.64 -8.19 -8.28
N SER A 26 -9.34 -7.08 -8.05
CA SER A 26 -9.86 -6.23 -9.13
C SER A 26 -8.74 -5.59 -9.96
N ILE A 27 -7.64 -5.18 -9.32
CA ILE A 27 -6.46 -4.64 -10.03
C ILE A 27 -5.76 -5.77 -10.81
N TYR A 28 -5.59 -6.94 -10.19
CA TYR A 28 -5.02 -8.11 -10.87
C TYR A 28 -5.84 -8.51 -12.11
N ALA A 29 -7.17 -8.54 -12.00
CA ALA A 29 -8.08 -8.88 -13.10
C ALA A 29 -8.05 -7.88 -14.26
N ARG A 30 -7.55 -6.65 -14.04
CA ARG A 30 -7.34 -5.64 -15.09
C ARG A 30 -5.98 -5.77 -15.81
N GLY A 31 -5.16 -6.75 -15.43
CA GLY A 31 -3.85 -6.99 -16.05
C GLY A 31 -2.69 -6.26 -15.40
N GLU A 32 -2.87 -5.71 -14.18
CA GLU A 32 -1.86 -4.92 -13.46
C GLU A 32 -1.30 -5.68 -12.23
N PRO A 33 -0.58 -6.81 -12.41
CA PRO A 33 -0.19 -7.68 -11.30
C PRO A 33 0.79 -7.02 -10.32
N LEU A 34 1.68 -6.16 -10.80
CA LEU A 34 2.66 -5.47 -9.94
C LEU A 34 1.95 -4.54 -8.94
N TRP A 35 1.00 -3.74 -9.42
CA TRP A 35 0.19 -2.87 -8.56
C TRP A 35 -0.71 -3.64 -7.61
N ALA A 36 -1.26 -4.78 -8.03
CA ALA A 36 -2.04 -5.64 -7.17
C ALA A 36 -1.22 -6.18 -5.99
N VAL A 37 0.00 -6.68 -6.25
CA VAL A 37 0.92 -7.18 -5.22
C VAL A 37 1.38 -6.04 -4.31
N ALA A 38 1.71 -4.87 -4.87
CA ALA A 38 2.11 -3.69 -4.09
C ALA A 38 0.98 -3.25 -3.13
N LEU A 39 -0.26 -3.15 -3.61
CA LEU A 39 -1.42 -2.82 -2.79
C LEU A 39 -1.62 -3.87 -1.69
N LEU A 40 -1.55 -5.15 -2.04
CA LEU A 40 -1.77 -6.24 -1.09
C LEU A 40 -0.71 -6.25 0.02
N ALA A 41 0.57 -6.08 -0.35
CA ALA A 41 1.67 -6.02 0.61
C ALA A 41 1.53 -4.80 1.54
N PHE A 42 1.32 -3.61 0.96
CA PHE A 42 1.18 -2.37 1.73
C PHE A 42 -0.05 -2.39 2.64
N GLY A 43 -1.20 -2.83 2.12
CA GLY A 43 -2.44 -2.97 2.88
C GLY A 43 -2.33 -4.04 3.96
N GLY A 44 -1.66 -5.16 3.68
CA GLY A 44 -1.42 -6.23 4.65
C GLY A 44 -0.56 -5.77 5.82
N ILE A 45 0.53 -5.04 5.54
CA ILE A 45 1.37 -4.42 6.57
C ILE A 45 0.55 -3.42 7.40
N SER A 46 -0.26 -2.59 6.74
CA SER A 46 -1.14 -1.63 7.41
C SER A 46 -2.11 -2.34 8.37
N LEU A 47 -2.82 -3.37 7.90
CA LEU A 47 -3.72 -4.16 8.73
C LEU A 47 -2.99 -4.80 9.90
N TYR A 48 -1.81 -5.38 9.68
CA TYR A 48 -1.00 -5.96 10.75
C TYR A 48 -0.64 -4.92 11.83
N ILE A 49 -0.18 -3.73 11.42
CA ILE A 49 0.22 -2.66 12.35
C ILE A 49 -0.96 -2.15 13.19
N TYR A 50 -2.14 -1.98 12.59
CA TYR A 50 -3.30 -1.43 13.29
C TYR A 50 -4.11 -2.47 14.07
N LEU A 51 -4.06 -3.75 13.67
CA LEU A 51 -4.79 -4.83 14.35
C LEU A 51 -3.96 -5.54 15.42
N SER A 52 -2.63 -5.60 15.28
CA SER A 52 -1.77 -6.26 16.27
C SER A 52 -1.67 -5.45 17.57
N ALA A 53 -1.64 -6.15 18.70
CA ALA A 53 -1.43 -5.55 20.02
C ALA A 53 0.04 -5.16 20.28
N THR A 54 0.98 -5.69 19.49
CA THR A 54 2.43 -5.53 19.73
C THR A 54 3.06 -4.37 18.95
N THR A 55 2.32 -3.74 18.04
CA THR A 55 2.83 -2.76 17.06
C THR A 55 2.50 -1.31 17.42
N LEU A 56 2.36 -0.97 18.70
CA LEU A 56 1.88 0.35 19.13
C LEU A 56 2.73 1.50 18.57
N ALA A 57 4.07 1.41 18.67
CA ALA A 57 4.96 2.44 18.13
C ALA A 57 4.79 2.62 16.60
N TRP A 58 4.58 1.52 15.88
CA TRP A 58 4.39 1.53 14.44
C TRP A 58 3.10 2.23 14.00
N ARG A 59 2.04 2.27 14.82
CA ARG A 59 0.79 2.97 14.47
C ARG A 59 0.98 4.48 14.28
N TYR A 60 1.99 5.05 14.93
CA TYR A 60 2.36 6.47 14.83
C TYR A 60 3.43 6.72 13.77
N LEU A 61 4.38 5.79 13.63
CA LEU A 61 5.47 5.92 12.65
C LEU A 61 5.02 5.61 11.21
N PHE A 62 4.17 4.60 11.04
CA PHE A 62 3.82 4.04 9.74
C PHE A 62 3.20 5.05 8.77
N PRO A 63 2.25 5.93 9.15
CA PRO A 63 1.70 6.92 8.22
C PRO A 63 2.78 7.83 7.62
N GLY A 64 3.75 8.27 8.42
CA GLY A 64 4.86 9.10 7.97
C GLY A 64 5.78 8.35 7.03
N VAL A 65 6.18 7.12 7.39
CA VAL A 65 7.02 6.27 6.54
C VAL A 65 6.32 5.93 5.23
N ALA A 66 5.03 5.59 5.27
CA ALA A 66 4.23 5.33 4.08
C ALA A 66 4.20 6.55 3.14
N ALA A 67 3.96 7.74 3.67
CA ALA A 67 3.97 8.97 2.88
C ALA A 67 5.36 9.23 2.27
N MET A 68 6.44 9.04 3.03
CA MET A 68 7.80 9.15 2.51
C MET A 68 8.07 8.14 1.40
N LEU A 69 7.63 6.89 1.54
CA LEU A 69 7.82 5.87 0.51
C LEU A 69 7.06 6.22 -0.79
N ILE A 70 5.81 6.68 -0.67
CA ILE A 70 4.95 6.98 -1.84
C ILE A 70 5.35 8.30 -2.52
N PHE A 71 5.64 9.35 -1.74
CA PHE A 71 5.81 10.70 -2.29
C PHE A 71 7.27 11.15 -2.40
N VAL A 72 8.21 10.44 -1.77
CA VAL A 72 9.64 10.78 -1.85
C VAL A 72 10.43 9.64 -2.50
N ALA A 73 10.37 8.43 -1.94
CA ALA A 73 11.20 7.32 -2.42
C ALA A 73 10.76 6.84 -3.81
N PHE A 74 9.45 6.66 -4.03
CA PHE A 74 8.92 6.21 -5.31
C PHE A 74 9.30 7.13 -6.49
N PRO A 75 9.05 8.47 -6.47
CA PRO A 75 9.46 9.33 -7.57
C PRO A 75 10.98 9.42 -7.73
N LEU A 76 11.75 9.32 -6.63
CA LEU A 76 13.21 9.28 -6.69
C LEU A 76 13.69 8.03 -7.44
N VAL A 77 13.19 6.84 -7.09
CA VAL A 77 13.53 5.59 -7.79
C VAL A 77 13.10 5.66 -9.25
N TYR A 78 11.92 6.20 -9.55
CA TYR A 78 11.46 6.39 -10.93
C TYR A 78 12.40 7.31 -11.73
N THR A 79 12.90 8.38 -11.10
CA THR A 79 13.88 9.29 -11.73
C THR A 79 15.19 8.58 -12.01
N ILE A 80 15.68 7.77 -11.07
CA ILE A 80 16.87 6.94 -11.28
C ILE A 80 16.65 5.99 -12.45
N GLN A 81 15.49 5.31 -12.53
CA GLN A 81 15.18 4.41 -13.63
C GLN A 81 15.16 5.12 -14.99
N ILE A 82 14.51 6.28 -15.09
CA ILE A 82 14.54 7.10 -16.32
C ILE A 82 15.97 7.46 -16.72
N GLY A 83 16.84 7.76 -15.75
CA GLY A 83 18.25 8.08 -15.99
C GLY A 83 19.05 6.97 -16.69
N PHE A 84 18.55 5.71 -16.68
CA PHE A 84 19.13 4.59 -17.43
C PHE A 84 18.48 4.34 -18.80
N THR A 85 17.57 5.21 -19.24
CA THR A 85 16.85 5.10 -20.52
C THR A 85 17.15 6.29 -21.43
N ASN A 86 16.77 6.20 -22.72
CA ASN A 86 16.85 7.33 -23.67
C ASN A 86 15.56 8.18 -23.71
N TYR A 87 14.83 8.24 -22.59
CA TYR A 87 13.59 9.00 -22.50
C TYR A 87 13.86 10.51 -22.66
N SER A 88 13.41 11.09 -23.76
CA SER A 88 13.61 12.49 -24.14
C SER A 88 12.49 12.96 -25.06
N SER A 89 12.44 14.23 -25.44
CA SER A 89 11.41 14.76 -26.36
C SER A 89 11.32 14.02 -27.70
N ASN A 90 12.43 13.42 -28.16
CA ASN A 90 12.46 12.61 -29.38
C ASN A 90 11.99 11.16 -29.16
N ASN A 91 11.95 10.69 -27.91
CA ASN A 91 11.62 9.32 -27.52
C ASN A 91 10.62 9.31 -26.35
N LEU A 92 9.42 9.85 -26.58
CA LEU A 92 8.37 9.96 -25.55
C LEU A 92 7.38 8.80 -25.53
N LEU A 93 7.25 8.11 -26.67
CA LEU A 93 6.26 7.06 -26.87
C LEU A 93 6.92 5.70 -26.70
N THR A 94 6.18 4.78 -26.10
CA THR A 94 6.49 3.35 -26.14
C THR A 94 6.23 2.86 -27.58
N GLU A 95 7.12 2.01 -28.11
CA GLU A 95 6.88 1.28 -29.37
C GLU A 95 5.82 0.18 -29.22
#